data_AF-A0A2S9GL21-F1
#
_entry.id   AF-A0A2S9GL21-F1
#
_cell.length_a   1.000
_cell.length_b   1.000
_cell.length_c   1.000
_cell.angle_alpha   90.00
_cell.angle_beta   90.00
_cell.angle_gamma   90.00
#
_symmetry.space_group_name_H-M   'P 1'
#
loop_
_entity.id
_entity.type
_entity.pdbx_description
1 polymer ?
#
loop_
_entity_poly.entity_id
_entity_poly.type
_entity_poly.pdbx_seq_one_letter_code
_entity_poly.pdbx_strand_id
1 'polypeptide(L)'
;METLDGDSAVEDHGYRPAPPGLRANMIFSADGAAAFQGRAGPLSAPADYQLLLALRAYADVVLVGAGTARAENYGPARLRPA
;
A
#
# COMPACT_ATOMS: atom_id res chain seq x y z
N MET A 1 -13.48 14.01 10.02
CA MET A 1 -12.51 13.10 9.39
C MET A 1 -11.14 13.64 9.73
N GLU A 2 -10.54 13.08 10.78
CA GLU A 2 -9.25 13.53 11.29
C GLU A 2 -8.18 13.01 10.33
N THR A 3 -7.55 13.94 9.61
CA THR A 3 -6.37 13.66 8.81
C THR A 3 -5.26 13.35 9.80
N LEU A 4 -4.91 12.08 9.96
CA LEU A 4 -3.68 11.71 10.68
C LEU A 4 -2.52 12.44 9.99
N ASP A 5 -1.76 13.20 10.76
CA ASP A 5 -0.64 14.01 10.25
C ASP A 5 0.24 13.15 9.35
N GLY A 6 0.58 13.66 8.16
CA GLY A 6 1.37 12.94 7.15
C GLY A 6 2.80 12.60 7.55
N ASP A 7 3.15 12.85 8.82
CA ASP A 7 4.42 12.55 9.47
C ASP A 7 4.27 11.50 10.60
N SER A 8 3.06 10.99 10.87
CA SER A 8 2.91 9.77 11.66
C SER A 8 3.44 8.62 10.81
N ALA A 9 4.75 8.36 10.92
CA ALA A 9 5.29 7.10 10.48
C ALA A 9 4.36 6.00 11.01
N VAL A 10 3.81 5.17 10.12
CA VAL A 10 3.21 3.92 10.58
C VAL A 10 4.26 3.29 11.47
N GLU A 11 3.92 3.05 12.74
CA GLU A 11 4.85 2.48 13.70
C GLU A 11 5.52 1.28 13.02
N ASP A 12 6.85 1.22 13.11
CA ASP A 12 7.60 0.18 12.44
C ASP A 12 7.34 -1.16 13.14
N HIS A 13 6.26 -1.82 12.74
CA HIS A 13 5.81 -3.12 13.25
C HIS A 13 6.68 -4.28 12.69
N GLY A 14 7.99 -4.06 12.57
CA GLY A 14 8.94 -5.00 11.96
C GLY A 14 8.94 -4.96 10.42
N TYR A 15 8.47 -3.87 9.82
CA TYR A 15 8.55 -3.68 8.38
C TYR A 15 9.93 -3.21 7.92
N ARG A 16 10.79 -2.78 8.84
CA ARG A 16 12.24 -2.70 8.63
C ARG A 16 13.00 -3.62 9.59
N PRO A 17 14.13 -4.20 9.15
CA PRO A 17 14.73 -4.05 7.80
C PRO A 17 13.93 -4.77 6.70
N ALA A 18 14.23 -4.45 5.44
CA ALA A 18 13.62 -5.17 4.31
C ALA A 18 14.02 -6.67 4.37
N PRO A 19 13.11 -7.60 4.04
CA PRO A 19 13.43 -9.02 4.06
C PRO A 19 14.40 -9.35 2.92
N PRO A 20 15.22 -10.41 3.04
CA PRO A 20 15.87 -11.01 1.89
C PRO A 20 14.80 -11.48 0.89
N GLY A 21 14.71 -10.84 -0.28
CA GLY A 21 13.77 -11.20 -1.34
C GLY A 21 12.62 -10.21 -1.51
N LEU A 22 11.41 -10.73 -1.75
CA LEU A 22 10.23 -9.94 -2.12
C LEU A 22 9.23 -9.88 -0.95
N ARG A 23 8.67 -8.70 -0.71
CA ARG A 23 7.50 -8.52 0.16
C ARG A 23 6.25 -8.35 -0.70
N ALA A 24 5.20 -9.12 -0.40
CA ALA A 24 3.86 -8.87 -0.91
C ALA A 24 3.03 -8.14 0.14
N ASN A 25 2.30 -7.10 -0.27
CA ASN A 25 1.31 -6.42 0.56
C ASN A 25 -0.04 -6.48 -0.16
N MET A 26 -1.05 -7.04 0.50
CA MET A 26 -2.36 -7.32 -0.07
C MET A 26 -3.44 -7.12 1.00
N ILE A 27 -4.66 -6.80 0.56
CA ILE A 27 -5.86 -6.81 1.39
C ILE A 27 -6.89 -7.78 0.79
N PHE A 28 -7.67 -8.43 1.64
CA PHE A 28 -8.76 -9.31 1.24
C PHE A 28 -9.89 -9.23 2.26
N SER A 29 -11.11 -9.51 1.83
CA SER A 29 -12.28 -9.61 2.71
C SER A 29 -12.20 -10.88 3.59
N ALA A 30 -13.00 -10.97 4.65
CA ALA A 30 -12.97 -12.11 5.58
C ALA A 30 -13.25 -13.48 4.90
N ASP A 31 -13.96 -13.47 3.78
CA ASP A 31 -14.25 -14.64 2.93
C ASP A 31 -13.20 -14.89 1.82
N GLY A 32 -12.12 -14.12 1.78
CA GLY A 32 -10.99 -14.36 0.88
C GLY A 32 -11.01 -13.59 -0.44
N ALA A 33 -11.97 -12.68 -0.66
CA ALA A 33 -12.02 -11.92 -1.91
C ALA A 33 -10.97 -10.78 -1.92
N ALA A 34 -10.16 -10.73 -2.98
CA ALA A 34 -9.15 -9.69 -3.17
C ALA A 34 -9.72 -8.37 -3.76
N ALA A 35 -11.00 -8.37 -4.14
CA ALA A 35 -11.65 -7.22 -4.75
C ALA A 35 -13.17 -7.23 -4.50
N PHE A 36 -13.73 -6.03 -4.39
CA PHE A 36 -15.17 -5.79 -4.41
C PHE A 36 -15.50 -4.94 -5.65
N GLN A 37 -16.45 -5.40 -6.48
CA GLN A 37 -16.78 -4.75 -7.76
C GLN A 37 -15.56 -4.50 -8.66
N GLY A 38 -14.62 -5.44 -8.69
CA GLY A 38 -13.43 -5.38 -9.54
C GLY A 38 -12.29 -4.49 -9.03
N ARG A 39 -12.40 -3.94 -7.80
CA ARG A 39 -11.38 -3.09 -7.19
C ARG A 39 -11.05 -3.53 -5.76
N ALA A 40 -9.80 -3.35 -5.35
CA ALA A 40 -9.35 -3.55 -3.98
C ALA A 40 -9.67 -2.33 -3.09
N GLY A 41 -9.75 -1.12 -3.68
CA GLY A 41 -10.01 0.12 -2.95
C GLY A 41 -11.18 0.08 -1.95
N PRO A 42 -12.36 -0.48 -2.30
CA PRO A 42 -13.49 -0.59 -1.37
C PRO A 42 -13.26 -1.51 -0.17
N LEU A 43 -12.25 -2.38 -0.19
CA LEU A 43 -11.87 -3.22 0.95
C LEU A 43 -10.95 -2.48 1.94
N SER A 44 -10.36 -1.36 1.51
CA SER A 44 -9.36 -0.59 2.25
C SER A 44 -9.98 0.35 3.28
N ALA A 45 -9.14 0.84 4.18
CA ALA A 45 -9.44 1.87 5.17
C ALA A 45 -8.28 2.88 5.23
N PRO A 46 -8.45 4.07 5.83
CA PRO A 46 -7.37 5.05 5.92
C PRO A 46 -6.06 4.49 6.48
N ALA A 47 -6.13 3.64 7.52
CA ALA A 47 -4.95 3.01 8.10
C ALA A 47 -4.25 2.04 7.14
N ASP A 48 -5.00 1.21 6.40
CA ASP A 48 -4.45 0.30 5.37
C ASP A 48 -3.76 1.10 4.24
N TYR A 49 -4.39 2.20 3.80
CA TYR A 49 -3.79 3.07 2.81
C TYR A 49 -2.48 3.72 3.29
N GLN A 50 -2.41 4.16 4.55
CA GLN A 50 -1.16 4.68 5.11
C GLN A 50 -0.07 3.61 5.18
N LEU A 51 -0.42 2.38 5.58
CA LEU A 51 0.51 1.26 5.56
C LEU A 51 1.01 0.97 4.13
N LEU A 52 0.13 0.95 3.14
CA LEU A 52 0.52 0.79 1.73
C LEU A 52 1.55 1.84 1.30
N LEU A 53 1.34 3.12 1.66
CA LEU A 53 2.28 4.20 1.33
C LEU A 53 3.61 4.04 2.06
N ALA A 54 3.58 3.70 3.35
CA ALA A 54 4.80 3.47 4.14
C ALA A 54 5.64 2.33 3.56
N LEU A 55 5.01 1.20 3.21
CA LEU A 55 5.71 0.06 2.62
C LEU A 55 6.29 0.38 1.24
N ARG A 56 5.64 1.23 0.45
CA ARG A 56 6.21 1.74 -0.81
C ARG A 56 7.40 2.65 -0.58
N ALA A 57 7.37 3.49 0.46
CA ALA A 57 8.50 4.34 0.82
C ALA A 57 9.69 3.54 1.36
N TYR A 58 9.46 2.33 1.89
CA TYR A 58 10.52 1.44 2.36
C TYR A 58 11.11 0.55 1.26
N ALA A 59 10.46 0.48 0.10
CA ALA A 59 10.89 -0.35 -1.02
C ALA A 59 11.79 0.44 -1.98
N ASP A 60 12.87 -0.19 -2.43
CA ASP A 60 13.68 0.37 -3.53
C ASP A 60 12.92 0.30 -4.86
N VAL A 61 12.13 -0.76 -5.06
CA VAL A 61 11.34 -1.01 -6.27
C VAL A 61 9.96 -1.53 -5.88
N VAL A 62 8.92 -1.00 -6.52
CA VAL A 62 7.54 -1.48 -6.41
C VAL A 62 7.15 -2.19 -7.70
N LEU A 63 6.88 -3.49 -7.61
CA LEU A 63 6.31 -4.27 -8.71
C LEU A 63 4.78 -4.25 -8.62
N VAL A 64 4.12 -3.96 -9.74
CA VAL A 64 2.65 -3.97 -9.83
C VAL A 64 2.20 -4.61 -11.14
N GLY A 65 1.14 -5.42 -11.08
CA GLY A 65 0.49 -5.95 -12.27
C GLY A 65 -0.20 -4.84 -13.05
N ALA A 66 -0.03 -4.82 -14.38
CA ALA A 66 -0.59 -3.76 -15.23
C ALA A 66 -2.14 -3.69 -15.18
N GLY A 67 -2.83 -4.81 -14.92
CA GLY A 67 -4.28 -4.82 -14.71
C GLY A 67 -4.70 -4.01 -13.48
N THR A 68 -4.07 -4.27 -12.33
CA THR A 68 -4.31 -3.53 -11.09
C THR A 68 -3.96 -2.04 -11.24
N ALA A 69 -2.82 -1.73 -11.86
CA ALA A 69 -2.41 -0.34 -12.07
C ALA A 69 -3.47 0.47 -12.85
N ARG A 70 -4.11 -0.14 -13.85
CA ARG A 70 -5.19 0.49 -14.63
C ARG A 70 -6.50 0.54 -13.84
N ALA A 71 -6.91 -0.56 -13.22
CA ALA A 71 -8.18 -0.66 -12.49
C ALA A 71 -8.24 0.29 -11.28
N GLU A 72 -7.09 0.50 -10.62
CA GLU A 72 -6.95 1.39 -9.46
C GLU A 72 -6.46 2.79 -9.80
N ASN A 73 -6.31 3.10 -11.10
CA ASN A 73 -5.86 4.41 -11.59
C ASN A 73 -4.53 4.88 -10.94
N TYR A 74 -3.53 4.00 -10.93
CA TYR A 74 -2.22 4.34 -10.36
C TYR A 74 -1.51 5.40 -11.21
N GLY A 75 -1.06 6.46 -10.53
CA GLY A 75 -0.23 7.51 -11.11
C GLY A 75 1.26 7.29 -10.89
N PRO A 76 2.11 8.20 -11.41
CA PRO A 76 3.54 8.18 -11.17
C PRO A 76 3.87 8.19 -9.67
N ALA A 77 4.86 7.41 -9.26
CA ALA A 77 5.39 7.48 -7.91
C ALA A 77 6.02 8.86 -7.69
N ARG A 78 5.61 9.54 -6.61
CA ARG A 78 6.19 10.81 -6.20
C ARG A 78 7.10 10.57 -5.00
N LEU A 79 8.39 10.75 -5.21
CA LEU A 79 9.37 10.71 -4.13
C LEU A 79 9.42 12.08 -3.48
N ARG A 80 9.52 12.11 -2.14
CA ARG A 80 9.90 13.34 -1.45
C ARG A 80 11.37 13.62 -1.79
N PRO A 81 11.75 14.89 -2.07
CA PRO A 81 13.14 15.26 -2.15
C PRO A 81 13.86 14.85 -0.85
N ALA A 82 15.13 14.47 -0.97
CA ALA A 82 15.98 14.20 0.19
C ALA A 82 16.22 15.46 1.02
#